data_AF-A0A7C5WS46-F1
#
_entry.id   AF-A0A7C5WS46-F1
#
_cell.length_a   1.000
_cell.length_b   1.000
_cell.length_c   1.000
_cell.angle_alpha   90.00
_cell.angle_beta   90.00
_cell.angle_gamma   90.00
#
_symmetry.space_group_name_H-M   'P 1'
#
loop_
_entity.id
_entity.type
_entity.pdbx_description
1 polymer ?
#
loop_
_entity_poly.entity_id
_entity_poly.type
_entity_poly.pdbx_seq_one_letter_code
_entity_poly.pdbx_strand_id
1 'polypeptide(L)'
;MSEDVLSEFLPEKLGEKLVENEVRKLLLYYVNAFTNRLVTFINAAQSWAISYLGIPFRVETSQTRIENGVEVVIHAYIDPEVVGKIREVVERELKKEWGDSKTRLRALKYILADELRSSTGGVSALLSDMYSSTSESPNKTRRARAEVRAEERGSTTESS
;
A
#
# COMPACT_ATOMS: atom_id res chain seq x y z
N MET A 1 -44.54 -55.38 -28.75
CA MET A 1 -43.12 -55.53 -28.36
C MET A 1 -42.62 -54.12 -28.02
N SER A 2 -43.19 -53.50 -26.99
CA SER A 2 -42.84 -53.63 -25.56
C SER A 2 -41.64 -52.76 -25.19
N GLU A 3 -41.87 -51.44 -25.17
CA GLU A 3 -41.01 -50.49 -24.45
C GLU A 3 -40.97 -50.82 -22.94
N ASP A 4 -42.01 -51.48 -22.42
CA ASP A 4 -42.12 -51.92 -21.02
C ASP A 4 -41.10 -53.01 -20.61
N VAL A 5 -40.53 -53.76 -21.55
CA VAL A 5 -39.56 -54.84 -21.21
C VAL A 5 -38.17 -54.27 -20.92
N LEU A 6 -37.87 -53.05 -21.39
CA LEU A 6 -36.58 -52.40 -21.12
C LEU A 6 -36.56 -51.68 -19.76
N SER A 7 -37.71 -51.28 -19.22
CA SER A 7 -37.79 -50.67 -17.89
C SER A 7 -37.71 -51.69 -16.74
N GLU A 8 -38.00 -52.96 -17.00
CA GLU A 8 -38.10 -54.00 -15.97
C GLU A 8 -36.76 -54.70 -15.64
N PHE A 9 -35.71 -54.44 -16.43
CA PHE A 9 -34.42 -55.17 -16.33
C PHE A 9 -33.19 -54.33 -15.99
N LEU A 10 -33.34 -53.05 -15.69
CA LEU A 10 -32.27 -52.29 -15.06
C LEU A 10 -32.47 -52.41 -13.54
N PRO A 11 -31.67 -53.22 -12.81
CA PRO A 11 -31.79 -53.29 -11.37
C PRO A 11 -31.65 -51.86 -10.83
N GLU A 12 -32.53 -51.41 -9.94
CA GLU A 12 -32.58 -50.03 -9.44
C GLU A 12 -31.18 -49.48 -9.06
N LYS A 13 -30.32 -50.36 -8.53
CA LYS A 13 -28.91 -50.10 -8.19
C LYS A 13 -28.01 -49.70 -9.37
N LEU A 14 -28.33 -50.10 -10.60
CA LEU A 14 -27.61 -49.70 -11.82
C LEU A 14 -28.04 -48.29 -12.25
N GLY A 15 -29.33 -47.96 -12.13
CA GLY A 15 -29.85 -46.62 -12.37
C GLY A 15 -29.26 -45.60 -11.40
N GLU A 16 -29.27 -45.90 -10.10
CA GLU A 16 -28.68 -45.06 -9.06
C GLU A 16 -27.18 -44.79 -9.31
N LYS A 17 -26.40 -45.83 -9.63
CA LYS A 17 -24.97 -45.67 -9.97
C LYS A 17 -24.73 -44.82 -11.20
N LEU A 18 -25.61 -44.90 -12.20
CA LEU A 18 -25.51 -44.11 -13.42
C LEU A 18 -25.78 -42.63 -13.13
N VAL A 19 -26.80 -42.36 -12.30
CA VAL A 19 -27.11 -41.01 -11.81
C VAL A 19 -25.95 -40.44 -10.98
N GLU A 20 -25.42 -41.19 -10.00
CA GLU A 20 -24.28 -40.74 -9.19
C GLU A 20 -23.04 -40.42 -10.05
N ASN A 21 -22.78 -41.24 -11.07
CA ASN A 21 -21.65 -41.03 -11.95
C ASN A 21 -21.82 -39.76 -12.82
N GLU A 22 -23.04 -39.51 -13.33
CA GLU A 22 -23.31 -38.28 -14.07
C GLU A 22 -23.29 -37.04 -13.18
N VAL A 23 -23.82 -37.13 -11.95
CA VAL A 23 -23.72 -36.05 -10.96
C VAL A 23 -22.25 -35.73 -10.68
N ARG A 24 -21.41 -36.74 -10.46
CA ARG A 24 -19.97 -36.54 -10.22
C ARG A 24 -19.27 -35.89 -11.43
N LYS A 25 -19.57 -36.31 -12.66
CA LYS A 25 -19.03 -35.68 -13.87
C LYS A 25 -19.46 -34.22 -13.99
N LEU A 26 -20.73 -33.93 -13.72
CA LEU A 26 -21.27 -32.58 -13.78
C LEU A 26 -20.60 -31.66 -12.75
N LEU A 27 -20.44 -32.15 -11.51
CA LEU A 27 -19.74 -31.42 -10.45
C LEU A 27 -18.27 -31.15 -10.83
N LEU A 28 -17.56 -32.15 -11.34
CA LEU A 28 -16.18 -31.97 -11.81
C LEU A 28 -16.09 -30.93 -12.94
N TYR A 29 -17.05 -30.93 -13.86
CA TYR A 29 -17.12 -29.94 -14.94
C TYR A 29 -17.27 -28.51 -14.36
N TYR A 30 -18.22 -28.30 -13.44
CA TYR A 30 -18.43 -26.99 -12.82
C TYR A 30 -17.22 -26.53 -12.02
N VAL A 31 -16.61 -27.41 -11.23
CA VAL A 31 -15.41 -27.10 -10.44
C VAL A 31 -14.28 -26.66 -11.37
N ASN A 32 -14.00 -27.42 -12.43
CA ASN A 32 -12.94 -27.07 -13.38
C ASN A 32 -13.25 -25.75 -14.10
N ALA A 33 -14.49 -25.52 -14.51
CA ALA A 33 -14.90 -24.27 -15.16
C ALA A 33 -14.69 -23.06 -14.24
N PHE A 34 -15.06 -23.21 -12.96
CA PHE A 34 -14.86 -22.18 -11.94
C PHE A 34 -13.37 -21.92 -11.70
N THR A 35 -12.56 -22.96 -11.49
CA THR A 35 -11.11 -22.83 -11.28
C THR A 35 -10.43 -22.14 -12.45
N ASN A 36 -10.74 -22.53 -13.68
CA ASN A 36 -10.19 -21.90 -14.88
C ASN A 36 -10.54 -20.41 -14.95
N ARG A 37 -11.77 -20.05 -14.58
CA ARG A 37 -12.19 -18.66 -14.55
C ARG A 37 -11.46 -17.87 -13.47
N LEU A 38 -11.29 -18.44 -12.28
CA LEU A 38 -10.56 -17.84 -11.18
C LEU A 38 -9.09 -17.55 -11.56
N VAL A 39 -8.40 -18.54 -12.13
CA VAL A 39 -7.01 -18.38 -12.62
C VAL A 39 -6.91 -17.27 -13.66
N THR A 40 -7.89 -17.18 -14.57
CA THR A 40 -7.94 -16.09 -15.56
C THR A 40 -8.02 -14.72 -14.90
N PHE A 41 -8.87 -14.56 -13.87
CA PHE A 41 -8.98 -13.32 -13.12
C PHE A 41 -7.69 -12.94 -12.39
N ILE A 42 -7.02 -13.92 -11.79
CA ILE A 42 -5.75 -13.70 -11.09
C ILE A 42 -4.68 -13.20 -12.08
N ASN A 43 -4.54 -13.86 -13.23
CA ASN A 43 -3.58 -13.45 -14.26
C ASN A 43 -3.90 -12.06 -14.84
N ALA A 44 -5.18 -11.74 -15.01
CA ALA A 44 -5.62 -10.42 -15.45
C ALA A 44 -5.28 -9.35 -14.41
N ALA A 45 -5.49 -9.63 -13.11
CA ALA A 45 -5.14 -8.73 -12.02
C ALA A 45 -3.62 -8.49 -11.95
N GLN A 46 -2.81 -9.53 -12.12
CA GLN A 46 -1.35 -9.41 -12.17
C GLN A 46 -0.89 -8.55 -13.35
N SER A 47 -1.48 -8.77 -14.53
CA SER A 47 -1.18 -7.98 -15.74
C SER A 47 -1.59 -6.52 -15.57
N TRP A 48 -2.77 -6.27 -14.98
CA TRP A 48 -3.22 -4.93 -14.64
C TRP A 48 -2.24 -4.23 -13.70
N ALA A 49 -1.80 -4.89 -12.62
CA ALA A 49 -0.86 -4.32 -11.67
C ALA A 49 0.48 -3.93 -12.31
N ILE A 50 1.01 -4.77 -13.21
CA ILE A 50 2.22 -4.44 -13.97
C ILE A 50 1.98 -3.23 -14.88
N SER A 51 0.88 -3.23 -15.65
CA SER A 51 0.61 -2.17 -16.64
C SER A 51 0.29 -0.82 -16.01
N TYR A 52 -0.44 -0.81 -14.89
CA TYR A 52 -0.98 0.41 -14.30
C TYR A 52 -0.12 0.92 -13.15
N LEU A 53 0.40 0.02 -12.31
CA LEU A 53 1.23 0.40 -11.16
C LEU A 53 2.72 0.31 -11.48
N GLY A 54 3.11 -0.39 -12.56
CA GLY A 54 4.53 -0.66 -12.86
C GLY A 54 5.17 -1.67 -11.90
N ILE A 55 4.37 -2.36 -11.07
CA ILE A 55 4.86 -3.25 -10.02
C ILE A 55 4.53 -4.70 -10.38
N PRO A 56 5.54 -5.56 -10.60
CA PRO A 56 5.31 -6.98 -10.77
C PRO A 56 5.02 -7.65 -9.42
N PHE A 57 3.79 -8.13 -9.27
CA PHE A 57 3.41 -9.03 -8.18
C PHE A 57 3.78 -10.46 -8.55
N ARG A 58 4.30 -11.20 -7.58
CA ARG A 58 4.43 -12.65 -7.66
C ARG A 58 3.19 -13.27 -7.04
N VAL A 59 2.55 -14.15 -7.79
CA VAL A 59 1.36 -14.87 -7.34
C VAL A 59 1.64 -16.35 -7.35
N GLU A 60 1.45 -16.99 -6.20
CA GLU A 60 1.52 -18.44 -6.05
C GLU A 60 0.12 -18.95 -5.80
N THR A 61 -0.29 -19.96 -6.57
CA THR A 61 -1.60 -20.57 -6.45
C THR A 61 -1.42 -22.04 -6.15
N SER A 62 -1.96 -22.50 -5.03
CA SER A 62 -2.11 -23.93 -4.73
C SER A 62 -3.57 -24.32 -4.86
N GLN A 63 -3.80 -25.51 -5.40
CA GLN A 63 -5.13 -26.05 -5.61
C GLN A 63 -5.22 -27.43 -4.98
N THR A 64 -6.15 -27.58 -4.05
CA THR A 64 -6.44 -28.85 -3.40
C THR A 64 -7.83 -29.29 -3.79
N ARG A 65 -7.96 -30.47 -4.39
CA ARG A 65 -9.27 -31.07 -4.68
C ARG A 65 -9.85 -31.67 -3.40
N ILE A 66 -11.08 -31.29 -3.11
CA ILE A 66 -11.91 -31.89 -2.05
C ILE A 66 -13.08 -32.61 -2.70
N GLU A 67 -13.77 -33.47 -1.94
CA GLU A 67 -14.71 -34.47 -2.47
C GLU A 67 -15.76 -33.90 -3.45
N ASN A 68 -16.26 -32.69 -3.19
CA ASN A 68 -17.22 -31.99 -4.04
C ASN A 68 -16.78 -30.55 -4.41
N GLY A 69 -15.49 -30.27 -4.44
CA GLY A 69 -15.02 -28.90 -4.65
C GLY A 69 -13.53 -28.74 -4.85
N VAL A 70 -13.10 -27.48 -4.81
CA VAL A 70 -11.70 -27.08 -4.92
C VAL A 70 -11.41 -26.02 -3.88
N GLU A 71 -10.37 -26.23 -3.11
CA GLU A 71 -9.76 -25.19 -2.29
C GLU A 71 -8.64 -24.55 -3.10
N VAL A 72 -8.66 -23.23 -3.22
CA VAL A 72 -7.64 -22.47 -3.92
C VAL A 72 -7.03 -21.48 -2.94
N VAL A 73 -5.75 -21.65 -2.63
CA VAL A 73 -5.00 -20.72 -1.80
C VAL A 73 -4.13 -19.87 -2.71
N ILE A 74 -4.22 -18.55 -2.54
CA ILE A 74 -3.52 -17.56 -3.35
C ILE A 74 -2.61 -16.76 -2.43
N HIS A 75 -1.31 -16.81 -2.68
CA HIS A 75 -0.33 -15.92 -2.06
C HIS A 75 0.12 -14.89 -3.08
N ALA A 76 -0.15 -13.61 -2.81
CA ALA A 76 0.32 -12.50 -3.63
C ALA A 76 1.30 -11.67 -2.80
N TYR A 77 2.50 -11.48 -3.33
CA TYR A 77 3.54 -10.70 -2.66
C TYR A 77 4.41 -9.97 -3.68
N ILE A 78 5.03 -8.89 -3.23
CA ILE A 78 5.99 -8.12 -4.02
C ILE A 78 7.38 -8.69 -3.73
N ASP A 79 8.16 -8.93 -4.77
CA ASP A 79 9.52 -9.44 -4.62
C ASP A 79 10.37 -8.45 -3.79
N PRO A 80 11.12 -8.90 -2.77
CA PRO A 80 12.01 -8.02 -2.00
C PRO A 80 12.97 -7.21 -2.87
N GLU A 81 13.41 -7.72 -4.02
CA GLU A 81 14.24 -6.96 -4.97
C GLU A 81 13.51 -5.75 -5.54
N VAL A 82 12.22 -5.91 -5.86
CA VAL A 82 11.36 -4.83 -6.37
C VAL A 82 11.12 -3.79 -5.29
N VAL A 83 10.88 -4.22 -4.04
CA VAL A 83 10.79 -3.32 -2.89
C VAL A 83 12.07 -2.52 -2.70
N GLY A 84 13.24 -3.15 -2.89
CA GLY A 84 14.54 -2.48 -2.86
C GLY A 84 14.64 -1.38 -3.92
N LYS A 85 14.29 -1.69 -5.17
CA LYS A 85 14.29 -0.70 -6.27
C LYS A 85 13.33 0.46 -6.00
N ILE A 86 12.13 0.18 -5.51
CA ILE A 86 11.15 1.22 -5.13
C ILE A 86 11.76 2.13 -4.05
N ARG A 87 12.39 1.56 -3.02
CA ARG A 87 13.05 2.33 -1.98
C ARG A 87 14.14 3.24 -2.54
N GLU A 88 15.01 2.73 -3.42
CA GLU A 88 16.06 3.55 -4.04
C GLU A 88 15.50 4.70 -4.88
N VAL A 89 14.42 4.47 -5.62
CA VAL A 89 13.74 5.51 -6.42
C VAL A 89 13.17 6.59 -5.49
N VAL A 90 12.45 6.18 -4.44
CA VAL A 90 11.86 7.10 -3.46
C VAL A 90 12.95 7.91 -2.74
N GLU A 91 14.02 7.27 -2.28
CA GLU A 91 15.15 7.96 -1.64
C GLU A 91 15.80 8.99 -2.58
N ARG A 92 15.92 8.65 -3.87
CA ARG A 92 16.49 9.54 -4.88
C ARG A 92 15.58 10.74 -5.16
N GLU A 93 14.27 10.53 -5.25
CA GLU A 93 13.31 11.61 -5.43
C GLU A 93 13.28 12.55 -4.23
N LEU A 94 13.21 12.02 -3.01
CA LEU A 94 13.25 12.84 -1.80
C LEU A 94 14.53 13.68 -1.73
N LYS A 95 15.69 13.10 -2.06
CA LYS A 95 16.96 13.84 -2.12
C LYS A 95 16.95 14.94 -3.20
N LYS A 96 16.34 14.68 -4.36
CA LYS A 96 16.18 15.68 -5.43
C LYS A 96 15.26 16.81 -4.99
N GLU A 97 14.11 16.53 -4.41
CA GLU A 97 13.18 17.55 -3.92
C GLU A 97 13.81 18.44 -2.84
N TRP A 98 14.61 17.84 -1.95
CA TRP A 98 15.36 18.58 -0.94
C TRP A 98 16.45 19.46 -1.58
N GLY A 99 17.13 18.94 -2.61
CA GLY A 99 18.10 19.68 -3.41
C GLY A 99 17.47 20.87 -4.13
N ASP A 100 16.33 20.66 -4.80
CA ASP A 100 15.58 21.69 -5.51
C ASP A 100 15.03 22.73 -4.55
N SER A 101 14.49 22.32 -3.40
CA SER A 101 14.02 23.23 -2.35
C SER A 101 15.16 24.10 -1.81
N LYS A 102 16.34 23.51 -1.57
CA LYS A 102 17.53 24.24 -1.13
C LYS A 102 18.06 25.19 -2.21
N THR A 103 17.96 24.81 -3.48
CA THR A 103 18.39 25.62 -4.61
C THR A 103 17.43 26.79 -4.82
N ARG A 104 16.12 26.56 -4.70
CA ARG A 104 15.08 27.59 -4.74
C ARG A 104 15.23 28.60 -3.59
N LEU A 105 15.53 28.13 -2.38
CA LEU A 105 15.85 29.01 -1.24
C LEU A 105 17.11 29.85 -1.49
N ARG A 106 18.15 29.31 -2.13
CA ARG A 106 19.34 30.10 -2.50
C ARG A 106 19.02 31.14 -3.58
N ALA A 107 18.25 30.78 -4.60
CA ALA A 107 17.82 31.71 -5.63
C ALA A 107 16.99 32.86 -5.03
N LEU A 108 16.04 32.56 -4.14
CA LEU A 108 15.28 33.58 -3.42
C LEU A 108 16.16 34.49 -2.58
N LYS A 109 17.14 33.94 -1.84
CA LYS A 109 18.11 34.75 -1.10
C LYS A 109 18.93 35.66 -2.00
N TYR A 110 19.30 35.18 -3.19
CA TYR A 110 20.09 35.96 -4.14
C TYR A 110 19.27 37.11 -4.74
N ILE A 111 18.03 36.84 -5.16
CA ILE A 111 17.09 37.86 -5.66
C ILE A 111 16.85 38.92 -4.57
N LEU A 112 16.54 38.50 -3.34
CA LEU A 112 16.37 39.41 -2.22
C LEU A 112 17.62 40.24 -1.95
N ALA A 113 18.81 39.63 -1.96
CA ALA A 113 20.07 40.36 -1.75
C ALA A 113 20.35 41.37 -2.88
N ASP A 114 20.01 41.05 -4.12
CA ASP A 114 20.18 41.94 -5.28
C ASP A 114 19.17 43.10 -5.27
N GLU A 115 17.90 42.83 -4.93
CA GLU A 115 16.90 43.86 -4.68
C GLU A 115 17.29 44.76 -3.50
N LEU A 116 17.81 44.20 -2.41
CA LEU A 116 18.32 44.95 -1.26
C LEU A 116 19.54 45.81 -1.63
N ARG A 117 20.41 45.34 -2.52
CA ARG A 117 21.58 46.08 -3.02
C ARG A 117 21.20 47.14 -4.05
N SER A 118 20.10 46.97 -4.78
CA SER A 118 19.52 47.99 -5.65
C SER A 118 18.74 49.06 -4.86
N SER A 119 18.29 48.73 -3.65
CA SER A 119 17.51 49.59 -2.75
C SER A 119 18.28 50.06 -1.50
N THR A 120 19.62 50.07 -1.56
CA THR A 120 20.51 50.67 -0.55
C THR A 120 20.33 52.19 -0.49
N GLY A 121 19.25 52.57 0.17
CA GLY A 121 18.99 53.84 0.82
C GLY A 121 18.08 53.68 2.05
N GLY A 122 17.33 52.56 2.18
CA GLY A 122 16.31 52.41 3.24
C GLY A 122 16.36 51.14 4.11
N VAL A 123 17.11 50.10 3.75
CA VAL A 123 16.90 48.75 4.34
C VAL A 123 17.96 48.33 5.38
N SER A 124 18.57 49.29 6.08
CA SER A 124 19.34 48.97 7.30
C SER A 124 18.44 48.57 8.48
N ALA A 125 17.14 48.87 8.42
CA ALA A 125 16.22 48.66 9.54
C ALA A 125 15.65 47.23 9.62
N LEU A 126 15.39 46.57 8.49
CA LEU A 126 14.77 45.23 8.48
C LEU A 126 15.75 44.08 8.75
N LEU A 127 17.04 44.27 8.45
CA LEU A 127 18.07 43.26 8.75
C LEU A 127 18.47 43.25 10.23
N SER A 128 18.24 44.35 10.97
CA SER A 128 18.52 44.43 12.41
C SER A 128 17.56 43.54 13.24
N ASP A 129 16.33 43.33 12.76
CA ASP A 129 15.34 42.49 13.45
C ASP A 129 15.50 40.98 13.17
N MET A 130 16.09 40.61 12.04
CA MET A 130 16.33 39.19 11.73
C MET A 130 17.57 38.61 12.44
N TYR A 131 18.54 39.44 12.82
CA TYR A 131 19.77 39.01 13.51
C TYR A 131 19.71 39.14 15.05
N SER A 132 18.63 39.69 15.62
CA SER A 132 18.51 39.90 17.08
C SER A 132 18.21 38.63 17.90
N SER A 133 18.09 37.45 17.27
CA SER A 133 17.80 36.19 17.99
C SER A 133 18.92 35.16 17.96
N THR A 134 20.15 35.49 17.55
CA THR A 134 21.24 34.47 17.57
C THR A 134 22.65 35.05 17.78
N SER A 135 22.87 35.80 18.86
CA SER A 135 24.12 35.75 19.66
C SER A 135 24.12 36.83 20.75
N GLU A 136 23.64 36.51 21.95
CA GLU A 136 24.12 37.18 23.17
C GLU A 136 24.67 36.13 24.13
N SER A 137 25.97 36.22 24.38
CA SER A 137 26.74 35.38 25.28
C SER A 137 26.35 35.60 26.74
N PRO A 138 26.63 34.62 27.62
CA PRO A 138 26.10 34.56 28.98
C PRO A 138 26.96 35.40 29.94
N ASN A 139 26.36 36.36 30.65
CA ASN A 139 26.90 36.74 31.97
C ASN A 139 25.95 37.58 32.84
N LYS A 140 25.81 37.15 34.10
CA LYS A 140 25.24 37.85 35.28
C LYS A 140 23.70 37.97 35.22
N THR A 141 22.87 37.50 36.17
CA THR A 141 22.93 37.69 37.63
C THR A 141 21.82 36.84 38.33
N ARG A 142 22.20 35.94 39.23
CA ARG A 142 21.66 35.67 40.60
C ARG A 142 20.17 35.93 40.95
N ARG A 143 19.48 34.85 41.38
CA ARG A 143 18.23 34.72 42.20
C ARG A 143 16.93 35.19 41.51
N ALA A 144 15.76 34.54 41.60
CA ALA A 144 15.22 33.65 42.63
C ALA A 144 14.20 32.64 42.05
N ARG A 145 14.07 31.50 42.75
CA ARG A 145 12.94 30.55 42.82
C ARG A 145 11.73 30.79 41.90
N ALA A 146 11.41 29.77 41.09
CA ALA A 146 10.06 29.20 41.07
C ALA A 146 10.17 27.73 40.63
N GLU A 147 9.83 26.85 41.57
CA GLU A 147 9.66 25.41 41.39
C GLU A 147 8.54 25.17 40.38
N VAL A 148 8.80 24.39 39.33
CA VAL A 148 7.72 23.72 38.59
C VAL A 148 7.98 22.22 38.68
N ARG A 149 7.25 21.67 39.64
CA ARG A 149 7.06 20.25 39.96
C ARG A 149 6.54 19.54 38.71
N ALA A 150 7.16 18.40 38.38
CA ALA A 150 6.58 17.42 37.49
C ALA A 150 5.30 16.86 38.12
N GLU A 151 4.23 16.70 37.33
CA GLU A 151 3.25 15.64 37.58
C GLU A 151 2.47 15.28 36.31
N GLU A 152 2.46 13.97 36.06
CA GLU A 152 1.72 13.24 35.04
C GLU A 152 0.21 13.24 35.27
N ARG A 153 -0.50 12.62 34.31
CA ARG A 153 -1.90 12.15 34.29
C ARG A 153 -2.87 13.19 33.70
N GLY A 154 -3.72 12.87 32.73
CA GLY A 154 -4.27 11.59 32.31
C GLY A 154 -5.80 11.68 32.37
N SER A 155 -6.48 11.20 31.31
CA SER A 155 -7.94 10.97 31.23
C SER A 155 -8.80 12.25 31.23
N THR A 156 -10.00 12.37 30.64
CA THR A 156 -10.88 11.51 29.85
C THR A 156 -11.99 12.42 29.29
N THR A 157 -12.60 11.92 28.21
CA THR A 157 -13.95 12.16 27.67
C THR A 157 -15.03 12.86 28.51
N GLU A 158 -15.89 13.56 27.75
CA GLU A 158 -17.37 13.68 27.81
C GLU A 158 -18.06 14.97 28.29
N SER A 159 -19.02 15.38 27.42
CA SER A 159 -20.31 16.04 27.64
C SER A 159 -20.39 17.57 27.84
N SER A 160 -20.89 18.25 26.79
CA SER A 160 -22.15 19.00 26.79
C SER A 160 -22.61 19.24 25.34
#